data_AF-A0A1E3Q1U3-F1
#
_entry.id   AF-A0A1E3Q1U3-F1
#
_cell.length_a   1.000
_cell.length_b   1.000
_cell.length_c   1.000
_cell.angle_alpha   90.00
_cell.angle_beta   90.00
_cell.angle_gamma   90.00
#
_symmetry.space_group_name_H-M   'P 1'
#
loop_
_entity.id
_entity.type
_entity.pdbx_description
1 polymer ?
#
loop_
_entity_poly.entity_id
_entity_poly.type
_entity_poly.pdbx_seq_one_letter_code
_entity_poly.pdbx_strand_id
1 'polypeptide(L)'
;MAPVSTITDLSTWEYYNASSQTWNSTMPVPTQREQSAAVIQNSIPFSTGTIFFSEYHNAFLLVFFDNYADSKYQVLSAPSPVGPWTTTNKVIWALTPGPGGFSYGGLAHSFYYTNDGPAGKSLMLHYSYRNTSATYAVANKLTF
;
A
#
# COMPACT_ATOMS: atom_id res chain seq x y z
N MET A 1 -1.74 -8.51 -15.60
CA MET A 1 -0.40 -8.88 -15.11
C MET A 1 0.63 -8.62 -16.21
N ALA A 2 1.93 -8.57 -15.92
CA ALA A 2 2.97 -8.51 -16.94
C ALA A 2 4.01 -9.62 -16.66
N PRO A 3 4.32 -10.51 -17.62
CA PRO A 3 5.39 -11.49 -17.46
C PRO A 3 6.74 -10.79 -17.24
N VAL A 4 7.58 -11.34 -16.35
CA VAL A 4 8.90 -10.74 -16.04
C VAL A 4 9.78 -10.64 -17.28
N SER A 5 9.73 -11.64 -18.16
CA SER A 5 10.49 -11.68 -19.42
C SER A 5 10.06 -10.62 -20.45
N THR A 6 8.88 -10.01 -20.28
CA THR A 6 8.30 -9.07 -21.25
C THR A 6 7.81 -7.78 -20.58
N ILE A 7 8.34 -7.43 -19.40
CA ILE A 7 7.80 -6.32 -18.60
C ILE A 7 7.83 -4.97 -19.32
N THR A 8 8.75 -4.76 -20.27
CA THR A 8 8.85 -3.54 -21.09
C THR A 8 7.94 -3.56 -22.33
N ASP A 9 7.34 -4.70 -22.68
CA ASP A 9 6.44 -4.84 -23.81
C ASP A 9 4.98 -4.73 -23.34
N LEU A 10 4.41 -3.55 -23.52
CA LEU A 10 3.04 -3.22 -23.13
C LEU A 10 1.98 -4.09 -23.81
N SER A 11 2.29 -4.71 -24.96
CA SER A 11 1.34 -5.59 -25.66
C SER A 11 1.05 -6.88 -24.89
N THR A 12 1.93 -7.23 -23.94
CA THR A 12 1.80 -8.41 -23.07
C THR A 12 1.11 -8.13 -21.74
N TRP A 13 0.70 -6.88 -21.51
CA TRP A 13 0.10 -6.46 -20.26
C TRP A 13 -1.40 -6.73 -20.26
N GLU A 14 -1.89 -7.21 -19.12
CA GLU A 14 -3.32 -7.35 -18.87
C GLU A 14 -3.75 -6.50 -17.67
N TYR A 15 -4.96 -5.94 -17.78
CA TYR A 15 -5.59 -5.08 -16.79
C TYR A 15 -6.84 -5.77 -16.26
N TYR A 16 -6.94 -5.91 -14.94
CA TYR A 16 -8.10 -6.53 -14.31
C TYR A 16 -9.20 -5.49 -14.09
N ASN A 17 -10.42 -5.83 -14.50
CA ASN A 17 -11.61 -5.06 -14.20
C ASN A 17 -12.44 -5.79 -13.14
N ALA A 18 -12.55 -5.21 -11.93
CA ALA A 18 -13.29 -5.83 -10.83
C ALA A 18 -14.82 -5.86 -11.05
N SER A 19 -15.38 -4.97 -11.90
CA SER A 19 -16.82 -4.94 -12.15
C SER A 19 -17.27 -6.11 -13.01
N SER A 20 -16.48 -6.49 -14.00
CA SER A 20 -16.72 -7.64 -14.88
C SER A 20 -15.97 -8.91 -14.45
N GLN A 21 -15.04 -8.81 -13.50
CA GLN A 21 -14.16 -9.89 -13.03
C GLN A 21 -13.34 -10.52 -14.18
N THR A 22 -12.88 -9.70 -15.11
CA THR A 22 -12.14 -10.15 -16.30
C THR A 22 -10.83 -9.41 -16.49
N TRP A 23 -9.89 -10.06 -17.15
CA TRP A 23 -8.66 -9.45 -17.65
C TRP A 23 -8.88 -8.92 -19.07
N ASN A 24 -8.27 -7.78 -19.39
CA ASN A 24 -8.31 -7.16 -20.71
C ASN A 24 -6.89 -6.70 -21.11
N SER A 25 -6.50 -6.88 -22.37
CA SER A 25 -5.21 -6.39 -22.91
C SER A 25 -5.22 -4.90 -23.28
N THR A 26 -6.40 -4.29 -23.33
CA THR A 26 -6.58 -2.86 -23.62
C THR A 26 -6.37 -2.05 -22.35
N MET A 27 -5.41 -1.12 -22.38
CA MET A 27 -5.14 -0.22 -21.26
C MET A 27 -6.38 0.65 -20.96
N PRO A 28 -6.85 0.72 -19.72
CA PRO A 28 -7.94 1.62 -19.34
C PRO A 28 -7.54 3.09 -19.54
N VAL A 29 -8.44 3.89 -20.12
CA VAL A 29 -8.21 5.33 -20.28
C VAL A 29 -8.31 6.01 -18.91
N PRO A 30 -7.35 6.87 -18.50
CA PRO A 30 -7.31 7.44 -17.15
C PRO A 30 -8.56 8.23 -16.72
N THR A 31 -9.30 8.81 -17.65
CA THR A 31 -10.55 9.55 -17.40
C THR A 31 -11.75 8.63 -17.14
N GLN A 32 -11.64 7.33 -17.48
CA GLN A 32 -12.69 6.31 -17.35
C GLN A 32 -12.48 5.44 -16.11
N ARG A 33 -11.80 5.94 -15.07
CA ARG A 33 -11.64 5.20 -13.81
C ARG A 33 -12.98 5.10 -13.08
N GLU A 34 -13.72 4.04 -13.39
CA GLU A 34 -14.95 3.70 -12.69
C GLU A 34 -14.62 3.10 -11.32
N GLN A 35 -15.23 3.63 -10.26
CA GLN A 35 -15.06 3.08 -8.90
C GLN A 35 -15.42 1.60 -8.82
N SER A 36 -16.38 1.15 -9.64
CA SER A 36 -16.80 -0.24 -9.76
C SER A 36 -15.69 -1.19 -10.27
N ALA A 37 -14.72 -0.67 -11.03
CA ALA A 37 -13.60 -1.44 -11.56
C ALA A 37 -12.45 -1.60 -10.56
N ALA A 38 -12.48 -0.89 -9.42
CA ALA A 38 -11.44 -0.98 -8.39
C ALA A 38 -11.53 -2.30 -7.59
N VAL A 39 -10.38 -2.89 -7.28
CA VAL A 39 -10.28 -4.12 -6.46
C VAL A 39 -10.36 -3.86 -4.96
N ILE A 40 -10.05 -2.64 -4.53
CA ILE A 40 -10.21 -2.18 -3.14
C ILE A 40 -11.38 -1.20 -3.14
N GLN A 41 -12.49 -1.59 -2.53
CA GLN A 41 -13.71 -0.80 -2.42
C GLN A 41 -14.14 -0.69 -0.96
N ASN A 42 -14.97 0.31 -0.65
CA ASN A 42 -15.58 0.49 0.67
C ASN A 42 -14.55 0.61 1.82
N SER A 43 -13.35 1.11 1.54
CA SER A 43 -12.35 1.51 2.52
C SER A 43 -12.20 3.04 2.54
N ILE A 44 -11.57 3.57 3.59
CA ILE A 44 -11.18 4.98 3.59
C ILE A 44 -10.21 5.23 2.42
N PRO A 45 -10.36 6.33 1.66
CA PRO A 45 -9.42 6.68 0.61
C PRO A 45 -7.98 6.68 1.15
N PHE A 46 -7.12 5.89 0.52
CA PHE A 46 -5.69 5.88 0.81
C PHE A 46 -4.99 6.97 -0.02
N SER A 47 -4.05 7.69 0.60
CA SER A 47 -3.24 8.70 -0.07
C SER A 47 -2.01 8.07 -0.73
N THR A 48 -1.23 7.34 0.08
CA THR A 48 0.04 6.72 -0.31
C THR A 48 0.21 5.42 0.44
N GLY A 49 0.86 4.45 -0.18
CA GLY A 49 1.11 3.15 0.45
C GLY A 49 1.90 2.22 -0.43
N THR A 50 2.13 1.02 0.09
CA THR A 50 2.86 -0.04 -0.60
C THR A 50 2.02 -1.31 -0.58
N ILE A 51 1.88 -1.93 -1.75
CA ILE A 51 1.31 -3.28 -1.89
C ILE A 51 2.45 -4.27 -2.07
N PHE A 52 2.46 -5.33 -1.28
CA PHE A 52 3.42 -6.43 -1.40
C PHE A 52 2.81 -7.75 -0.92
N PHE A 53 3.36 -8.87 -1.38
CA PHE A 53 3.04 -10.18 -0.81
C PHE A 53 3.86 -10.36 0.48
N SER A 54 3.18 -10.65 1.59
CA SER A 54 3.78 -11.00 2.86
C SER A 54 3.85 -12.52 2.98
N GLU A 55 5.07 -13.05 3.00
CA GLU A 55 5.31 -14.48 3.23
C GLU A 55 4.91 -14.88 4.65
N TYR A 56 5.16 -13.99 5.63
CA TYR A 56 4.84 -14.24 7.02
C TYR A 56 3.33 -14.35 7.27
N HIS A 57 2.54 -13.46 6.63
CA HIS A 57 1.07 -13.45 6.76
C HIS A 57 0.37 -14.30 5.69
N ASN A 58 1.12 -14.84 4.73
CA ASN A 58 0.63 -15.55 3.54
C ASN A 58 -0.50 -14.79 2.82
N ALA A 59 -0.31 -13.48 2.60
CA ALA A 59 -1.32 -12.59 2.04
C ALA A 59 -0.68 -11.37 1.36
N PHE A 60 -1.37 -10.78 0.38
CA PHE A 60 -1.08 -9.43 -0.07
C PHE A 60 -1.48 -8.44 1.01
N LEU A 61 -0.58 -7.53 1.35
CA LEU A 61 -0.82 -6.43 2.28
C LEU A 61 -0.74 -5.10 1.52
N LEU A 62 -1.69 -4.22 1.78
CA LEU A 62 -1.59 -2.79 1.47
C LEU A 62 -1.33 -2.08 2.79
N VAL A 63 -0.13 -1.53 2.97
CA VAL A 63 0.22 -0.70 4.12
C VAL A 63 0.28 0.75 3.68
N PHE A 64 -0.49 1.63 4.31
CA PHE A 64 -0.80 2.96 3.74
C PHE A 64 -1.11 4.03 4.79
N PHE A 65 -1.04 5.28 4.36
CA PHE A 65 -1.69 6.43 5.03
C PHE A 65 -3.02 6.74 4.34
N ASP A 66 -4.02 7.15 5.14
CA ASP A 66 -5.26 7.68 4.60
C ASP A 66 -5.11 9.12 4.08
N ASN A 67 -6.21 9.70 3.60
CA ASN A 67 -6.25 11.06 3.07
C ASN A 67 -6.36 12.17 4.13
N TYR A 68 -6.39 11.84 5.43
CA TYR A 68 -6.58 12.82 6.50
C TYR A 68 -5.26 13.34 7.09
N ALA A 69 -4.11 12.83 6.62
CA ALA A 69 -2.78 13.17 7.16
C ALA A 69 -2.71 13.00 8.69
N ASP A 70 -3.42 11.98 9.21
CA ASP A 70 -3.55 11.71 10.65
C ASP A 70 -2.32 11.02 11.26
N SER A 71 -1.27 10.84 10.45
CA SER A 71 0.01 10.25 10.81
C SER A 71 -0.09 8.78 11.26
N LYS A 72 -1.06 8.03 10.74
CA LYS A 72 -1.23 6.60 11.04
C LYS A 72 -0.98 5.72 9.83
N TYR A 73 -0.20 4.65 10.05
CA TYR A 73 -0.14 3.53 9.14
C TYR A 73 -1.32 2.59 9.38
N GLN A 74 -2.03 2.29 8.31
CA GLN A 74 -3.14 1.36 8.26
C GLN A 74 -2.76 0.18 7.36
N VAL A 75 -3.42 -0.97 7.55
CA VAL A 75 -3.25 -2.14 6.70
C VAL A 75 -4.60 -2.70 6.24
N LEU A 76 -4.64 -3.11 4.98
CA LEU A 76 -5.63 -4.03 4.41
C LEU A 76 -4.91 -5.29 3.89
N SER A 77 -5.62 -6.41 3.81
CA SER A 77 -5.09 -7.65 3.28
C SER A 77 -5.99 -8.32 2.25
N ALA A 78 -5.41 -9.15 1.38
CA ALA A 78 -6.11 -9.98 0.42
C ALA A 78 -5.33 -11.28 0.13
N PRO A 79 -6.00 -12.38 -0.24
CA PRO A 79 -5.32 -13.61 -0.66
C PRO A 79 -4.70 -13.53 -2.07
N SER A 80 -5.14 -12.55 -2.87
CA SER A 80 -4.73 -12.34 -4.27
C SER A 80 -4.64 -10.83 -4.54
N PRO A 81 -3.82 -10.37 -5.51
CA PRO A 81 -3.70 -8.94 -5.80
C PRO A 81 -5.04 -8.32 -6.28
N VAL A 82 -5.95 -9.13 -6.82
CA VAL A 82 -7.28 -8.70 -7.25
C VAL A 82 -8.37 -8.86 -6.19
N GLY A 83 -8.00 -9.26 -4.97
CA GLY A 83 -8.91 -9.37 -3.83
C GLY A 83 -9.42 -10.81 -3.55
N PRO A 84 -10.48 -10.95 -2.73
CA PRO A 84 -11.17 -9.87 -2.04
C PRO A 84 -10.27 -9.19 -0.99
N TRP A 85 -10.25 -7.86 -0.99
CA TRP A 85 -9.55 -7.08 0.02
C TRP A 85 -10.43 -6.90 1.25
N THR A 86 -9.83 -6.93 2.44
CA THR A 86 -10.52 -6.52 3.67
C THR A 86 -11.02 -5.07 3.54
N THR A 87 -12.16 -4.75 4.14
CA THR A 87 -12.76 -3.41 4.09
C THR A 87 -12.53 -2.59 5.35
N THR A 88 -12.22 -3.26 6.47
CA THR A 88 -11.90 -2.59 7.73
C THR A 88 -10.43 -2.25 7.78
N ASN A 89 -10.11 -0.96 7.79
CA ASN A 89 -8.75 -0.50 7.99
C ASN A 89 -8.27 -0.81 9.40
N LYS A 90 -7.14 -1.51 9.53
CA LYS A 90 -6.50 -1.75 10.83
C LYS A 90 -5.30 -0.83 10.99
N VAL A 91 -5.31 0.03 12.01
CA VAL A 91 -4.13 0.83 12.38
C VAL A 91 -3.05 -0.12 12.93
N ILE A 92 -1.85 -0.07 12.35
CA ILE A 92 -0.70 -0.88 12.77
C ILE A 92 0.40 -0.02 13.41
N TRP A 93 0.40 1.28 13.15
CA TRP A 93 1.33 2.22 13.77
C TRP A 93 0.76 3.64 13.75
N ALA A 94 1.03 4.42 14.78
CA ALA A 94 0.68 5.83 14.85
C ALA A 94 1.90 6.63 15.26
N LEU A 95 2.16 7.71 14.52
CA LEU A 95 3.22 8.65 14.82
C LEU A 95 2.65 9.78 15.70
N THR A 96 3.51 10.40 16.48
CA THR A 96 3.19 11.64 17.20
C THR A 96 4.02 12.77 16.61
N PRO A 97 3.47 13.51 15.62
CA PRO A 97 4.15 14.67 15.09
C PRO A 97 4.39 15.73 16.17
N GLY A 98 5.46 16.51 16.00
CA GLY A 98 5.69 17.69 16.83
C GLY A 98 4.62 18.77 16.64
N PRO A 99 4.73 19.89 17.38
CA PRO A 99 3.73 20.96 17.36
C PRO A 99 3.36 21.45 15.94
N GLY A 100 2.06 21.43 15.63
CA GLY A 100 1.52 21.82 14.31
C GLY A 100 1.97 20.93 13.15
N GLY A 101 2.53 19.76 13.45
CA GLY A 101 3.07 18.84 12.45
C GLY A 101 2.10 17.74 12.03
N PHE A 102 2.41 17.14 10.89
CA PHE A 102 1.79 15.91 10.41
C PHE A 102 2.80 15.13 9.57
N SER A 103 2.56 13.82 9.46
CA SER A 103 3.29 12.92 8.59
C SER A 103 2.43 12.58 7.38
N TYR A 104 3.04 12.54 6.20
CA TYR A 104 2.37 12.17 4.95
C TYR A 104 3.30 11.31 4.07
N GLY A 105 2.80 10.75 2.96
CA GLY A 105 3.65 9.99 2.05
C GLY A 105 4.19 8.68 2.65
N GLY A 106 3.39 8.00 3.47
CA GLY A 106 3.79 6.80 4.19
C GLY A 106 3.99 5.61 3.25
N LEU A 107 5.20 5.03 3.26
CA LEU A 107 5.60 3.81 2.57
C LEU A 107 6.09 2.78 3.58
N ALA A 108 5.96 1.51 3.21
CA ALA A 108 6.45 0.39 4.01
C ALA A 108 7.29 -0.56 3.16
N HIS A 109 8.46 -0.93 3.67
CA HIS A 109 9.41 -1.79 2.99
C HIS A 109 9.47 -3.15 3.68
N SER A 110 9.04 -4.20 2.97
CA SER A 110 8.90 -5.56 3.48
C SER A 110 10.19 -6.38 3.49
N PHE A 111 11.23 -5.91 2.79
CA PHE A 111 12.48 -6.64 2.56
C PHE A 111 13.70 -6.00 3.25
N TYR A 112 13.50 -4.96 4.08
CA TYR A 112 14.61 -4.27 4.74
C TYR A 112 15.21 -5.09 5.89
N TYR A 113 14.38 -5.80 6.66
CA TYR A 113 14.81 -6.56 7.85
C TYR A 113 14.94 -8.06 7.57
N THR A 114 15.88 -8.43 6.70
CA THR A 114 16.07 -9.82 6.24
C THR A 114 16.43 -10.82 7.34
N ASN A 115 16.95 -10.34 8.49
CA ASN A 115 17.34 -11.20 9.62
C ASN A 115 16.19 -11.45 10.62
N ASP A 116 15.04 -10.79 10.48
CA ASP A 116 13.94 -10.91 11.44
C ASP A 116 12.99 -12.08 11.14
N GLY A 117 13.08 -12.68 9.95
CA GLY A 117 12.19 -13.73 9.47
C GLY A 117 11.72 -13.51 8.04
N PRO A 118 10.64 -14.19 7.60
CA PRO A 118 10.07 -14.05 6.27
C PRO A 118 9.62 -12.62 5.96
N ALA A 119 9.55 -12.28 4.66
CA ALA A 119 9.14 -10.95 4.23
C ALA A 119 7.75 -10.58 4.77
N GLY A 120 7.61 -9.37 5.30
CA GLY A 120 6.36 -8.87 5.86
C GLY A 120 6.16 -9.10 7.37
N LYS A 121 7.07 -9.80 8.07
CA LYS A 121 7.07 -9.88 9.54
C LYS A 121 7.51 -8.56 10.21
N SER A 122 8.54 -7.93 9.65
CA SER A 122 9.01 -6.61 10.08
C SER A 122 9.07 -5.66 8.89
N LEU A 123 8.60 -4.43 9.08
CA LEU A 123 8.58 -3.40 8.05
C LEU A 123 9.44 -2.21 8.45
N MET A 124 10.21 -1.70 7.50
CA MET A 124 10.78 -0.36 7.61
C MET A 124 9.74 0.64 7.12
N LEU A 125 9.31 1.52 8.02
CA LEU A 125 8.32 2.56 7.77
C LEU A 125 9.03 3.87 7.46
N HIS A 126 8.73 4.42 6.29
CA HIS A 126 9.28 5.68 5.80
C HIS A 126 8.13 6.64 5.45
N TYR A 127 8.27 7.90 5.81
CA TYR A 127 7.28 8.95 5.55
C TYR A 127 7.96 10.30 5.38
N SER A 128 7.25 11.22 4.73
CA SER A 128 7.58 12.64 4.75
C SER A 128 7.03 13.28 6.02
N TYR A 129 7.87 14.11 6.64
CA TYR A 129 7.55 14.75 7.92
C TYR A 129 7.52 16.26 7.76
N ARG A 130 6.43 16.87 8.24
CA ARG A 130 6.32 18.32 8.36
C ARG A 130 6.05 18.68 9.81
N ASN A 131 6.86 19.57 10.38
CA ASN A 131 6.52 20.28 11.60
C ASN A 131 7.20 21.66 11.65
N THR A 132 7.06 22.34 12.79
CA THR A 132 7.66 23.65 13.05
C THR A 132 9.00 23.60 13.76
N SER A 133 9.56 22.42 14.05
CA SER A 133 10.88 22.29 14.67
C SER A 133 11.98 21.96 13.65
N ALA A 134 13.23 22.24 13.99
CA ALA A 134 14.40 21.89 13.18
C ALA A 134 14.85 20.42 13.40
N THR A 135 13.94 19.52 13.79
CA THR A 135 14.26 18.11 14.08
C THR A 135 13.62 17.19 13.06
N TYR A 136 14.44 16.32 12.47
CA TYR A 136 14.00 15.33 11.49
C TYR A 136 13.60 14.04 12.18
N ALA A 137 12.51 13.43 11.72
CA ALA A 137 12.12 12.12 12.20
C ALA A 137 12.99 11.02 11.57
N VAL A 138 13.27 9.97 12.35
CA VAL A 138 13.98 8.77 11.88
C VAL A 138 13.00 7.76 11.29
N ALA A 139 13.46 6.95 10.33
CA ALA A 139 12.70 5.80 9.86
C ALA A 139 12.39 4.84 11.04
N ASN A 140 11.21 4.21 11.03
CA ASN A 140 10.77 3.37 12.14
C ASN A 140 10.74 1.89 11.73
N LYS A 141 11.08 1.01 12.67
CA LYS A 141 10.89 -0.43 12.54
C LYS A 141 9.56 -0.82 13.17
N LEU A 142 8.74 -1.57 12.44
CA LEU A 142 7.54 -2.20 12.97
C LEU A 142 7.67 -3.72 12.85
N THR A 143 7.27 -4.48 13.86
CA THR A 143 7.15 -5.94 13.81
C THR A 143 5.73 -6.31 14.22
N PHE A 144 5.00 -7.06 13.39
CA PHE A 144 3.59 -7.39 13.63
C PHE A 144 3.10 -8.64 12.90
#